data_AF-T0ZF02-F1
#
_entry.id   AF-T0ZF02-F1
#
_cell.length_a   1.000
_cell.length_b   1.000
_cell.length_c   1.000
_cell.angle_alpha   90.00
_cell.angle_beta   90.00
_cell.angle_gamma   90.00
#
_symmetry.space_group_name_H-M   'P 1'
#
loop_
_entity.id
_entity.type
_entity.pdbx_description
1 polymer ?
#
loop_
_entity_poly.entity_id
_entity_poly.type
_entity_poly.pdbx_seq_one_letter_code
_entity_poly.pdbx_strand_id
1 'polypeptide(L)'
;MLYMRTTAGEERVDVVYRRVDDDFLDPLHFRPDSQLGCAGLLNAARAGNVTIANAVGNGIADDKLTYTYVPALIDYYLGERPILAQPCRRTGLEDADQREH
;
A
#
# COMPACT_ATOMS: atom_id res chain seq x y z
N MET A 1 -13.47 -5.68 -15.48
CA MET A 1 -12.45 -6.56 -16.08
C MET A 1 -11.37 -5.69 -16.71
N LEU A 2 -10.11 -6.12 -16.69
CA LEU A 2 -8.97 -5.40 -17.25
C LEU A 2 -8.43 -6.14 -18.47
N TYR A 3 -8.10 -5.41 -19.53
CA TYR A 3 -7.58 -5.96 -20.78
C TYR A 3 -6.32 -5.21 -21.20
N MET A 4 -5.36 -5.96 -21.74
CA MET A 4 -4.16 -5.46 -22.39
C MET A 4 -4.35 -5.50 -23.90
N ARG A 5 -4.06 -4.40 -24.59
CA ARG A 5 -4.10 -4.36 -26.05
C ARG A 5 -2.82 -4.95 -26.62
N THR A 6 -2.96 -6.00 -27.43
CA THR A 6 -1.89 -6.59 -28.22
C THR A 6 -2.19 -6.42 -29.70
N THR A 7 -1.19 -6.61 -30.57
CA THR A 7 -1.40 -6.60 -32.04
C THR A 7 -2.32 -7.73 -32.51
N ALA A 8 -2.49 -8.78 -31.72
CA ALA A 8 -3.34 -9.93 -32.01
C ALA A 8 -4.76 -9.80 -31.43
N GLY A 9 -5.03 -8.79 -30.61
CA GLY A 9 -6.32 -8.60 -29.94
C GLY A 9 -6.19 -8.17 -28.48
N GLU A 10 -7.32 -8.11 -27.80
CA GLU A 10 -7.37 -7.79 -26.37
C GLU A 10 -7.17 -9.05 -25.53
N GLU A 11 -6.17 -9.03 -24.65
CA GLU A 11 -5.86 -10.12 -23.73
C GLU A 11 -6.31 -9.74 -22.32
N ARG A 12 -7.04 -10.63 -21.65
CA ARG A 12 -7.51 -10.37 -20.29
C ARG A 12 -6.36 -10.44 -19.29
N VAL A 13 -6.28 -9.46 -18.40
CA VAL A 13 -5.26 -9.39 -17.35
C VAL A 13 -5.88 -9.76 -16.00
N ASP A 14 -5.27 -10.72 -15.31
CA ASP A 14 -5.69 -11.18 -13.99
C ASP A 14 -4.89 -10.56 -12.84
N VAL A 15 -3.59 -10.34 -13.05
CA VAL A 15 -2.67 -9.82 -12.02
C VAL A 15 -1.85 -8.67 -12.60
N VAL A 16 -1.85 -7.54 -11.89
CA VAL A 16 -1.04 -6.36 -12.23
C VAL A 16 0.00 -6.15 -11.14
N TYR A 17 1.28 -6.31 -11.50
CA TYR A 17 2.38 -5.88 -10.65
C TYR A 17 2.65 -4.38 -10.90
N ARG A 18 2.37 -3.54 -9.90
CA ARG A 18 2.53 -2.09 -10.00
C ARG A 18 3.89 -1.64 -9.49
N ARG A 19 4.49 -0.66 -10.19
CA ARG A 19 5.69 0.10 -9.79
C ARG A 19 5.41 1.60 -9.75
N VAL A 20 4.15 1.96 -9.59
CA VAL A 20 3.62 3.33 -9.57
C VAL A 20 2.92 3.54 -8.23
N ASP A 21 3.03 4.76 -7.69
CA ASP A 21 2.37 5.16 -6.44
C ASP A 21 0.85 5.08 -6.54
N ASP A 22 0.20 4.89 -5.38
CA ASP A 22 -1.26 4.70 -5.29
C ASP A 22 -2.05 5.90 -5.84
N ASP A 23 -1.55 7.13 -5.63
CA ASP A 23 -2.22 8.37 -6.08
C ASP A 23 -2.35 8.51 -7.60
N PHE A 24 -1.50 7.80 -8.35
CA PHE A 24 -1.48 7.86 -9.81
C PHE A 24 -2.19 6.68 -10.47
N LEU A 25 -2.68 5.72 -9.67
CA LEU A 25 -3.16 4.43 -10.16
C LEU A 25 -4.49 4.50 -10.92
N ASP A 26 -5.42 5.34 -10.45
CA ASP A 26 -6.75 5.49 -11.03
C ASP A 26 -7.20 6.96 -10.99
N PRO A 27 -7.30 7.65 -12.14
CA PRO A 27 -7.73 9.04 -12.19
C PRO A 27 -9.19 9.25 -11.77
N LEU A 28 -10.02 8.20 -11.71
CA LEU A 28 -11.41 8.31 -11.24
C LEU A 28 -11.52 8.33 -9.71
N HIS A 29 -10.53 7.77 -9.00
CA HIS A 29 -10.58 7.63 -7.54
C HIS A 29 -9.54 8.49 -6.82
N PHE A 30 -8.39 8.74 -7.46
CA PHE A 30 -7.29 9.50 -6.88
C PHE A 30 -7.13 10.83 -7.59
N ARG A 31 -5.98 11.06 -8.24
CA ARG A 31 -5.67 12.33 -8.89
C ARG A 31 -6.22 12.34 -10.32
N PRO A 32 -7.19 13.22 -10.65
CA PRO A 32 -7.78 13.27 -12.00
C PRO A 32 -6.77 13.67 -13.08
N ASP A 33 -5.72 14.40 -12.70
CA ASP A 33 -4.62 14.79 -13.59
C ASP A 33 -3.62 13.65 -13.86
N SER A 34 -3.79 12.47 -13.24
CA SER A 34 -2.89 11.33 -13.48
C SER A 34 -3.07 10.78 -14.89
N GLN A 35 -1.98 10.76 -15.65
CA GLN A 35 -1.91 10.09 -16.96
C GLN A 35 -1.19 8.74 -16.92
N LEU A 36 -0.71 8.32 -15.73
CA LEU A 36 0.05 7.08 -15.57
C LEU A 36 -0.85 5.87 -15.30
N GLY A 37 -2.03 6.10 -14.71
CA GLY A 37 -2.96 5.06 -14.29
C GLY A 37 -3.97 4.66 -15.36
N CYS A 38 -4.82 3.68 -15.02
CA CYS A 38 -5.95 3.28 -15.84
C CYS A 38 -7.26 3.63 -15.13
N ALA A 39 -8.12 4.38 -15.81
CA ALA A 39 -9.44 4.74 -15.29
C ALA A 39 -10.27 3.49 -14.98
N GLY A 40 -10.74 3.37 -13.74
CA GLY A 40 -11.59 2.25 -13.30
C GLY A 40 -10.82 0.98 -12.94
N LEU A 41 -9.49 1.05 -12.85
CA LEU A 41 -8.66 -0.06 -12.36
C LEU A 41 -9.04 -0.45 -10.93
N LEU A 42 -9.36 0.52 -10.07
CA LEU A 42 -9.77 0.24 -8.70
C LEU A 42 -11.14 -0.44 -8.65
N ASN A 43 -12.06 -0.06 -9.54
CA ASN A 43 -13.35 -0.74 -9.68
C ASN A 43 -13.20 -2.19 -10.13
N ALA A 44 -12.27 -2.46 -11.07
CA ALA A 44 -11.97 -3.81 -11.51
C ALA A 44 -11.37 -4.66 -10.38
N ALA A 45 -10.49 -4.09 -9.56
CA ALA A 45 -9.92 -4.76 -8.40
C ALA A 45 -10.95 -5.01 -7.30
N ARG A 46 -11.80 -4.01 -7.00
CA ARG A 46 -12.88 -4.11 -6.01
C ARG A 46 -13.93 -5.15 -6.39
N ALA A 47 -14.18 -5.33 -7.69
CA ALA A 47 -15.06 -6.37 -8.21
C ALA A 47 -14.41 -7.77 -8.24
N GLY A 48 -13.16 -7.93 -7.76
CA GLY A 48 -12.44 -9.21 -7.77
C GLY A 48 -11.99 -9.69 -9.15
N ASN A 49 -12.05 -8.82 -10.18
CA ASN A 49 -11.70 -9.21 -11.55
C ASN A 49 -10.20 -9.13 -11.83
N VAL A 50 -9.45 -8.37 -11.02
CA VAL A 50 -8.00 -8.20 -11.15
C VAL A 50 -7.38 -8.08 -9.76
N THR A 51 -6.19 -8.63 -9.58
CA THR A 51 -5.40 -8.49 -8.35
C THR A 51 -4.25 -7.52 -8.59
N ILE A 52 -4.05 -6.57 -7.69
CA ILE A 52 -2.97 -5.58 -7.79
C ILE A 52 -1.92 -5.90 -6.72
N ALA A 53 -0.67 -6.04 -7.14
CA ALA A 53 0.47 -6.29 -6.25
C ALA A 53 1.47 -5.13 -6.34
N ASN A 54 1.79 -4.41 -5.27
CA ASN A 54 1.22 -4.45 -3.91
C ASN A 54 -0.21 -3.91 -3.85
N ALA A 55 -0.99 -4.37 -2.87
CA ALA A 55 -2.34 -3.88 -2.64
C ALA A 55 -2.36 -2.35 -2.45
N VAL A 56 -3.46 -1.74 -2.84
CA VAL A 56 -3.70 -0.31 -2.66
C VAL A 56 -3.77 -0.01 -1.16
N GLY A 57 -3.02 0.99 -0.69
CA GLY A 57 -2.99 1.37 0.72
C GLY A 57 -1.94 0.63 1.59
N ASN A 58 -1.08 -0.21 0.99
CA ASN A 58 0.04 -0.82 1.71
C ASN A 58 1.02 0.21 2.31
N GLY A 59 1.01 1.45 1.81
CA GLY A 59 1.84 2.54 2.34
C GLY A 59 1.57 2.89 3.82
N ILE A 60 0.37 2.61 4.35
CA ILE A 60 0.05 2.84 5.77
C ILE A 60 0.88 1.92 6.68
N ALA A 61 1.17 0.70 6.23
CA ALA A 61 1.92 -0.28 7.02
C ALA A 61 3.42 0.08 7.15
N ASP A 62 3.96 0.83 6.20
CA ASP A 62 5.37 1.27 6.18
C ASP A 62 5.52 2.74 6.63
N ASP A 63 4.46 3.35 7.16
CA ASP A 63 4.54 4.72 7.67
C ASP A 63 5.45 4.80 8.91
N LYS A 64 6.17 5.91 9.02
CA LYS A 64 7.13 6.17 10.12
C LYS A 64 6.48 6.10 11.50
N LEU A 65 5.19 6.41 11.62
CA LEU A 65 4.45 6.29 12.88
C LEU A 65 4.07 4.84 13.17
N THR A 66 3.60 4.10 12.17
CA THR A 66 3.25 2.67 12.29
C THR A 66 4.46 1.85 12.73
N TYR A 67 5.66 2.24 12.30
CA TYR A 67 6.91 1.59 12.69
C TYR A 67 7.09 1.46 14.21
N THR A 68 6.71 2.47 15.00
CA THR A 68 6.83 2.46 16.46
C THR A 68 5.92 1.41 17.11
N TYR A 69 4.81 1.06 16.46
CA TYR A 69 3.83 0.11 16.97
C TYR A 69 4.10 -1.34 16.52
N VAL A 70 5.05 -1.58 15.62
CA VAL A 70 5.38 -2.94 15.12
C VAL A 70 5.63 -3.96 16.24
N PRO A 71 6.40 -3.66 17.31
CA PRO A 71 6.57 -4.60 18.42
C PRO A 71 5.25 -4.98 19.10
N ALA A 72 4.35 -4.00 19.31
CA ALA A 72 3.04 -4.23 19.91
C ALA A 72 2.11 -5.00 18.95
N LEU A 73 2.22 -4.76 17.64
CA LEU A 73 1.48 -5.50 16.62
C LEU A 73 1.92 -6.96 16.56
N ILE A 74 3.23 -7.24 16.67
CA ILE A 74 3.76 -8.62 16.71
C ILE A 74 3.21 -9.36 17.94
N ASP A 75 3.24 -8.74 19.11
CA ASP A 75 2.67 -9.34 20.33
C ASP A 75 1.16 -9.57 20.19
N TYR A 76 0.42 -8.61 19.64
CA TYR A 76 -1.03 -8.71 19.46
C TYR A 76 -1.46 -9.78 18.44
N TYR A 77 -0.81 -9.85 17.28
CA TYR A 77 -1.22 -10.75 16.18
C TYR A 77 -0.58 -12.13 16.25
N LEU A 78 0.66 -12.24 16.75
CA LEU A 78 1.42 -13.49 16.77
C LEU A 78 1.59 -14.05 18.19
N GLY A 79 1.41 -13.24 19.24
CA GLY A 79 1.69 -13.66 20.62
C GLY A 79 3.17 -13.97 20.88
N GLU A 80 4.04 -13.53 19.97
CA GLU A 80 5.47 -13.80 20.00
C GLU A 80 6.25 -12.52 20.36
N ARG A 81 7.44 -12.70 20.92
CA ARG A 81 8.36 -11.57 21.11
C ARG A 81 9.10 -11.30 19.79
N PRO A 82 9.26 -10.03 19.39
CA PRO A 82 9.98 -9.70 18.16
C PRO A 82 11.42 -10.23 18.22
N ILE A 83 11.80 -11.03 17.23
CA ILE A 83 13.14 -11.63 17.11
C ILE A 83 14.17 -10.57 16.71
N LEU A 84 13.77 -9.62 15.87
CA LEU A 84 14.60 -8.51 15.43
C LEU A 84 14.24 -7.26 16.23
N ALA A 85 15.25 -6.71 16.91
CA ALA A 85 15.12 -5.41 17.54
C ALA A 85 15.08 -4.31 16.47
N GLN A 86 14.21 -3.32 16.67
CA GLN A 86 14.19 -2.15 15.80
C GLN A 86 15.48 -1.32 16.02
N PRO A 87 16.17 -0.92 14.93
CA PRO A 87 17.48 -0.27 15.01
C PRO A 87 17.45 1.15 15.59
N CYS A 88 16.28 1.79 15.70
CA CYS A 88 16.14 3.13 16.24
C CYS A 88 15.00 3.20 17.26
N ARG A 89 15.34 3.64 18.48
CA ARG A 89 14.39 4.07 19.51
C ARG A 89 13.81 5.41 19.06
N ARG A 90 12.85 5.39 18.13
CA ARG A 90 12.24 6.62 17.61
C ARG A 90 11.08 7.01 18.51
N THR A 91 11.22 8.16 19.14
CA THR A 91 10.29 8.71 20.11
C THR A 91 9.15 9.35 19.35
N GLY A 92 7.93 8.85 19.57
CA GLY A 92 6.74 9.51 19.06
C GLY A 92 6.67 10.89 19.72
N LEU A 93 6.43 11.94 18.94
CA LEU A 93 6.19 13.30 19.46
C LEU A 93 4.91 13.39 20.32
N GLU A 94 4.16 12.28 20.41
CA GLU A 94 2.97 12.10 21.24
C GLU A 94 3.33 12.02 22.72
N ASP A 95 4.50 11.47 23.07
CA ASP A 95 5.00 11.43 24.45
C ASP A 95 5.51 12.83 24.87
N ALA A 96 4.85 13.43 25.86
CA ALA A 96 5.19 14.74 26.39
C ALA A 96 6.62 14.80 26.96
N ASP A 97 7.09 13.72 27.59
CA ASP A 97 8.42 13.62 28.21
C ASP A 97 9.58 13.63 27.19
N GLN A 98 9.28 13.44 25.91
CA GLN A 98 10.27 13.31 24.82
C GLN A 98 10.38 14.59 23.97
N ARG A 99 9.53 15.61 24.21
CA ARG A 99 9.51 16.88 23.46
C ARG A 99 10.55 17.90 23.90
N GLU A 100 11.17 17.71 25.07
CA GLU A 100 12.07 18.69 25.70
C GLU A 100 13.57 18.46 25.45
N HIS A 101 13.96 17.58 24.52
CA HIS A 101 15.37 17.38 24.11
C HIS A 101 15.57 17.49 22.60
#